data_AF-X1RMQ9-F1
#
_entry.id   AF-X1RMQ9-F1
#
_cell.length_a   1.000
_cell.length_b   1.000
_cell.length_c   1.000
_cell.angle_alpha   90.00
_cell.angle_beta   90.00
_cell.angle_gamma   90.00
#
_symmetry.space_group_name_H-M   'P 1'
#
loop_
_entity.id
_entity.type
_entity.pdbx_description
1 polymer ?
#
loop_
_entity_poly.entity_id
_entity_poly.type
_entity_poly.pdbx_seq_one_letter_code
_entity_poly.pdbx_strand_id
1 'polypeptide(L)' 'MLQILKGTHFNFIKARKKAFILSLILIGIGIVSLIIRGGLNYGIDFTGGTLIQLHFDKPISTEKIRNA' A
#
# COMPACT_ATOMS: atom_id res chain seq x y z
N MET A 1 4.51 2.32 -37.97
CA MET A 1 4.61 2.54 -36.50
C MET A 1 4.02 3.90 -36.18
N LEU A 2 2.92 3.93 -35.43
CA LEU A 2 2.23 5.17 -35.05
C LEU A 2 3.02 5.86 -33.93
N GLN A 3 3.66 7.00 -34.22
CA GLN A 3 4.30 7.82 -33.19
C GLN A 3 3.25 8.79 -32.63
N ILE A 4 2.71 8.48 -31.45
CA ILE A 4 1.56 9.20 -30.84
C ILE A 4 1.98 10.51 -30.16
N LEU A 5 3.26 10.65 -29.79
CA LEU A 5 3.78 11.86 -29.14
C LEU A 5 5.04 12.32 -29.89
N LYS A 6 4.93 13.43 -30.62
CA LYS A 6 6.05 14.14 -31.28
C LYS A 6 6.08 15.59 -30.84
N GLY A 7 7.27 16.10 -30.51
CA GLY A 7 7.50 17.55 -30.33
C GLY A 7 6.91 18.17 -29.06
N THR A 8 6.79 17.42 -27.97
CA THR A 8 6.14 17.93 -26.75
C THR A 8 7.14 18.54 -25.76
N HIS A 9 7.02 19.85 -25.52
CA HIS A 9 7.83 20.60 -24.57
C HIS A 9 7.04 20.93 -23.29
N PHE A 10 6.94 19.97 -22.38
CA PHE A 10 6.34 20.21 -21.06
C PHE A 10 7.39 20.66 -20.05
N ASN A 11 7.14 21.79 -19.38
CA ASN A 11 8.00 22.29 -18.32
C ASN A 11 7.59 21.69 -16.95
N PHE A 12 8.01 20.45 -16.70
CA PHE A 12 7.76 19.76 -15.44
C PHE A 12 8.40 20.45 -14.23
N ILE A 13 9.52 21.14 -14.45
CA ILE A 13 10.24 21.87 -13.39
C ILE A 13 9.38 22.99 -12.81
N LYS A 14 8.55 23.66 -13.63
CA LYS A 14 7.60 24.68 -13.16
C LYS A 14 6.56 24.10 -12.18
N ALA A 15 6.17 22.84 -12.34
CA ALA A 15 5.16 22.18 -11.50
C ALA A 15 5.76 21.50 -10.25
N ARG A 16 7.09 21.36 -10.14
CA ARG A 16 7.76 20.55 -9.11
C ARG A 16 7.31 20.88 -7.68
N LYS A 17 7.14 22.16 -7.35
CA LYS A 17 6.76 22.58 -5.99
C LYS A 17 5.36 22.09 -5.64
N LYS A 18 4.40 22.20 -6.57
CA LYS A 18 3.04 21.70 -6.37
C LYS A 18 3.02 20.18 -6.25
N ALA A 19 3.79 19.49 -7.07
CA ALA A 19 3.92 18.03 -7.00
C ALA A 19 4.49 17.58 -5.65
N PHE A 20 5.57 18.22 -5.17
CA PHE A 20 6.15 17.90 -3.86
C PHE A 20 5.20 18.15 -2.70
N ILE A 21 4.44 19.27 -2.72
CA ILE A 21 3.44 19.55 -1.68
C ILE A 21 2.37 18.46 -1.67
N LEU A 22 1.83 18.09 -2.84
CA LEU A 22 0.84 17.02 -2.94
C LEU A 22 1.39 15.68 -2.41
N SER A 23 2.61 15.32 -2.80
CA SER A 23 3.27 14.10 -2.32
C SER A 23 3.46 14.11 -0.81
N LEU A 24 3.90 15.24 -0.24
CA LEU A 24 4.07 15.38 1.22
C LEU A 24 2.75 15.24 1.96
N ILE A 25 1.67 15.80 1.44
CA ILE A 25 0.32 15.65 2.01
C ILE A 25 -0.09 14.17 2.01
N LEU A 26 0.07 13.48 0.87
CA LEU A 26 -0.29 12.06 0.77
C LEU A 26 0.53 11.18 1.72
N ILE A 27 1.84 11.42 1.79
CA ILE A 27 2.73 10.72 2.73
C ILE A 27 2.28 11.01 4.17
N GLY A 28 2.00 12.27 4.51
CA GLY A 28 1.53 12.68 5.83
C GLY A 28 0.22 11.99 6.22
N ILE A 29 -0.76 11.93 5.32
CA ILE A 29 -2.01 11.19 5.54
C ILE A 29 -1.73 9.71 5.80
N GLY A 30 -0.84 9.09 5.04
CA GLY A 30 -0.42 7.71 5.25
C GLY A 30 0.17 7.49 6.65
N ILE A 31 1.09 8.35 7.07
CA ILE A 31 1.73 8.29 8.40
C ILE A 31 0.67 8.47 9.50
N VAL A 32 -0.21 9.47 9.39
CA VAL A 32 -1.27 9.72 10.36
C VAL A 32 -2.22 8.52 10.44
N SER A 33 -2.58 7.92 9.31
CA SER A 33 -3.40 6.70 9.29
C SER A 33 -2.71 5.53 10.00
N LEU A 34 -1.40 5.36 9.83
CA LEU A 34 -0.65 4.32 10.55
C LEU A 34 -0.69 4.56 12.05
N ILE A 35 -0.48 5.80 12.51
CA ILE A 35 -0.52 6.13 13.95
C ILE A 35 -1.91 5.88 14.54
N ILE A 36 -2.97 6.36 13.89
CA ILE A 36 -4.36 6.20 14.37
C ILE A 36 -4.77 4.72 14.45
N ARG A 37 -4.27 3.88 13.54
CA ARG A 37 -4.59 2.44 13.49
C ARG A 37 -3.76 1.58 14.44
N GLY A 38 -2.94 2.19 15.31
CA GLY A 38 -2.11 1.46 16.27
C GLY A 38 -0.74 1.02 15.73
N GLY A 39 -0.28 1.61 14.62
CA GLY A 39 1.03 1.36 14.03
C GLY A 39 0.99 0.44 12.81
N LEU A 40 2.13 -0.21 12.55
CA LEU A 40 2.28 -1.18 11.46
C LEU A 40 1.72 -2.54 11.89
N ASN A 41 1.15 -3.28 10.94
CA ASN A 41 0.79 -4.68 11.13
C ASN A 41 2.05 -5.54 11.05
N TYR A 42 2.75 -5.67 12.17
CA TYR A 42 3.96 -6.48 12.26
C TYR A 42 3.66 -7.97 12.06
N GLY A 43 4.46 -8.62 11.21
CA GLY A 43 4.41 -10.07 11.00
C GLY A 43 5.22 -10.84 12.06
N ILE A 44 5.19 -12.17 11.97
CA ILE A 44 5.84 -13.07 12.92
C ILE A 44 7.35 -12.82 13.07
N ASP A 45 8.01 -12.30 12.04
CA ASP A 45 9.44 -11.97 12.06
C ASP A 45 9.77 -10.85 13.06
N PHE A 46 8.79 -10.01 13.42
CA PHE A 46 8.97 -8.84 14.28
C PHE A 46 8.27 -8.97 15.64
N THR A 47 7.19 -9.75 15.74
CA THR A 47 6.44 -9.94 17.00
C THR A 47 6.69 -11.29 17.66
N GLY A 48 7.26 -12.26 16.93
CA GLY A 48 7.27 -13.66 17.34
C GLY A 48 5.89 -14.29 17.25
N GLY A 49 5.83 -15.60 17.04
CA GLY A 49 4.57 -16.34 16.93
C GLY A 49 4.70 -17.56 16.03
N THR A 50 3.55 -18.17 15.72
CA THR A 50 3.48 -19.32 14.83
C THR A 50 2.68 -18.95 13.58
N LEU A 51 3.25 -19.19 12.39
CA LEU A 51 2.54 -19.11 11.12
C LEU A 51 2.09 -20.51 10.72
N ILE A 52 0.78 -20.73 10.62
CA ILE A 52 0.19 -21.99 10.15
C ILE A 52 -0.40 -21.74 8.78
N GLN A 53 0.08 -22.48 7.78
CA GLN A 53 -0.45 -22.43 6.42
C GLN A 53 -1.30 -23.67 6.18
N LEU A 54 -2.59 -23.46 5.86
CA LEU A 54 -3.56 -24.53 5.63
C LEU A 54 -3.98 -24.53 4.16
N HIS A 55 -4.06 -25.72 3.58
CA HIS A 55 -4.62 -25.94 2.25
C HIS A 55 -5.90 -26.77 2.39
N PHE A 56 -6.95 -26.37 1.66
CA PHE A 56 -8.24 -27.07 1.68
C PHE A 56 -8.63 -27.42 0.25
N ASP A 57 -9.01 -28.68 0.04
CA ASP A 57 -9.44 -29.17 -1.28
C ASP A 57 -10.79 -28.58 -1.71
N LYS A 58 -11.58 -28.06 -0.76
CA LYS A 58 -12.87 -27.43 -0.99
C LYS A 58 -12.88 -26.02 -0.39
N PRO A 59 -13.60 -25.06 -0.99
CA PRO A 59 -13.70 -23.72 -0.44
C PRO A 59 -14.34 -23.77 0.96
N ILE A 60 -13.59 -23.33 1.97
CA ILE A 60 -14.02 -23.16 3.35
C ILE A 60 -14.06 -21.66 3.68
N SER A 61 -15.06 -21.25 4.47
CA SER A 61 -15.14 -19.86 4.93
C SER A 61 -14.12 -19.57 6.04
N THR A 62 -13.56 -18.36 6.02
CA THR A 62 -12.61 -17.90 7.05
C THR A 62 -13.25 -17.83 8.44
N GLU A 63 -14.57 -17.58 8.52
CA GLU A 63 -15.30 -17.60 9.78
C GLU A 63 -15.34 -18.98 10.43
N LYS A 64 -15.52 -20.04 9.63
CA LYS A 64 -15.54 -21.40 10.15
C LYS A 64 -14.18 -21.81 10.73
N ILE A 65 -13.09 -21.34 10.13
CA ILE A 65 -11.73 -21.56 10.62
C ILE A 65 -11.48 -20.78 11.92
N ARG A 66 -11.97 -19.54 12.02
CA ARG A 66 -11.72 -18.67 13.19
C ARG A 66 -12.49 -19.09 14.45
N ASN A 67 -13.59 -19.83 14.30
CA ASN A 67 -14.44 -20.28 15.41
C ASN A 67 -14.23 -21.75 15.82
N ALA A 68 -13.29 -22.47 15.19
CA ALA A 68 -12.91 -23.84 15.52
C ALA A 68 -11.85 -23.86 16.62
#